data_AF-A0A831QGD1-F1
#
_entry.id   AF-A0A831QGD1-F1
#
_cell.length_a   1.000
_cell.length_b   1.000
_cell.length_c   1.000
_cell.angle_alpha   90.00
_cell.angle_beta   90.00
_cell.angle_gamma   90.00
#
_symmetry.space_group_name_H-M   'P 1'
#
loop_
_entity.id
_entity.type
_entity.pdbx_description
1 polymer ?
#
loop_
_entity_poly.entity_id
_entity_poly.type
_entity_poly.pdbx_seq_one_letter_code
_entity_poly.pdbx_strand_id
1 'polypeptide(L)'
;MKKKYIAWILILGACFLFCTAVQAEEQKYCPLCSMNLKMFWKTTQWLTFSDGKRTGYCSIHCASIVYQKRPTEIDLWEVADYDTKKLIDGRKAHFLIGSDLPGTMTPVSKLAFASLDVAKRYQKEHGGSIGTLDDALKRAIEGRGEDMAVIKKKKAKMSAMGKKLAGKFGCYKCHGDGGAGGEAIAWNSPEFAKEMDNRVKIKQQILGGSQNMPGYKGKIPEKPLHAITIYIWTQMVR
;
A
#
# COMPACT_ATOMS: atom_id res chain seq x y z
N MET A 1 8.05 -81.53 5.83
CA MET A 1 6.89 -80.74 6.31
C MET A 1 7.22 -79.26 6.15
N LYS A 2 6.41 -78.53 5.39
CA LYS A 2 6.71 -77.19 4.84
C LYS A 2 6.69 -76.12 5.94
N LYS A 3 7.82 -75.48 6.24
CA LYS A 3 7.89 -74.27 7.09
C LYS A 3 7.40 -73.07 6.27
N LYS A 4 6.30 -72.46 6.68
CA LYS A 4 5.73 -71.25 6.08
C LYS A 4 6.44 -70.03 6.66
N TYR A 5 7.06 -69.22 5.79
CA TYR A 5 7.62 -67.92 6.15
C TYR A 5 6.50 -66.88 6.10
N ILE A 6 6.23 -66.22 7.23
CA ILE A 6 5.32 -65.08 7.32
C ILE A 6 6.16 -63.82 7.11
N ALA A 7 6.07 -63.20 5.94
CA ALA A 7 6.67 -61.91 5.67
C ALA A 7 5.77 -60.80 6.23
N TRP A 8 6.24 -60.13 7.29
CA TRP A 8 5.61 -58.91 7.80
C TRP A 8 6.05 -57.73 6.93
N ILE A 9 5.16 -57.25 6.06
CA ILE A 9 5.36 -56.00 5.34
C ILE A 9 5.00 -54.86 6.30
N LEU A 10 6.02 -54.25 6.90
CA LEU A 10 5.89 -52.96 7.59
C LEU A 10 5.72 -51.86 6.53
N ILE A 11 4.46 -51.50 6.26
CA ILE A 11 4.15 -50.28 5.50
C ILE A 11 4.41 -49.10 6.43
N LEU A 12 5.65 -48.60 6.41
CA LEU A 12 6.00 -47.28 6.91
C LEU A 12 5.23 -46.25 6.07
N GLY A 13 4.04 -45.90 6.53
CA GLY A 13 3.26 -44.79 6.00
C GLY A 13 4.06 -43.51 6.14
N ALA A 14 4.75 -43.11 5.06
CA ALA A 14 5.31 -41.79 4.91
C ALA A 14 4.14 -40.79 4.89
N CYS A 15 3.78 -40.31 6.07
CA CYS A 15 2.92 -39.15 6.24
C CYS A 15 3.72 -37.94 5.72
N PHE A 16 3.71 -37.76 4.39
CA PHE A 16 4.11 -36.52 3.75
C PHE A 16 3.11 -35.47 4.23
N LEU A 17 3.44 -34.81 5.33
CA LEU A 17 2.92 -33.49 5.66
C LEU A 17 3.27 -32.56 4.50
N PHE A 18 2.40 -32.53 3.49
CA PHE A 18 2.30 -31.43 2.56
C PHE A 18 1.83 -30.21 3.36
N CYS A 19 2.79 -29.56 4.02
CA CYS A 19 2.62 -28.19 4.46
C CYS A 19 2.57 -27.35 3.20
N THR A 20 1.38 -27.21 2.61
CA THR A 20 1.14 -26.22 1.56
C THR A 20 1.31 -24.87 2.23
N ALA A 21 2.52 -24.31 2.17
CA ALA A 21 2.75 -22.91 2.47
C ALA A 21 1.86 -22.12 1.52
N VAL A 22 0.70 -21.67 2.01
CA VAL A 22 -0.09 -20.64 1.34
C VAL A 22 0.84 -19.44 1.24
N GLN A 23 1.41 -19.22 0.06
CA GLN A 23 2.12 -17.98 -0.23
C GLN A 23 1.10 -16.87 -0.07
N ALA A 24 1.18 -16.16 1.06
CA ALA A 24 0.37 -14.99 1.31
C ALA A 24 0.57 -14.03 0.14
N GLU A 25 -0.53 -13.62 -0.50
CA GLU A 25 -0.48 -12.70 -1.64
C GLU A 25 0.22 -11.41 -1.19
N GLU A 26 1.25 -11.00 -1.94
CA GLU A 26 2.06 -9.84 -1.61
C GLU A 26 1.16 -8.59 -1.50
N GLN A 27 1.33 -7.82 -0.43
CA GLN A 27 0.48 -6.66 -0.16
C GLN A 27 0.50 -5.67 -1.35
N LYS A 28 -0.66 -5.46 -1.99
CA LYS A 28 -0.75 -4.63 -3.19
C LYS A 28 -0.92 -3.13 -2.91
N TYR A 29 -1.60 -2.77 -1.82
CA TYR A 29 -2.00 -1.38 -1.53
C TYR A 29 -1.49 -0.94 -0.16
N CYS A 30 -1.06 0.33 -0.06
CA CYS A 30 -0.74 0.94 1.23
C CYS A 30 -2.02 1.05 2.09
N PRO A 31 -2.03 0.58 3.36
CA PRO A 31 -3.22 0.59 4.20
C PRO A 31 -3.70 2.02 4.54
N LEU A 32 -2.77 2.99 4.59
CA LEU A 32 -3.10 4.36 4.97
C LEU A 32 -3.68 5.19 3.83
N CYS A 33 -3.36 4.88 2.56
CA CYS A 33 -3.75 5.73 1.45
C CYS A 33 -4.37 5.00 0.26
N SER A 34 -4.34 3.66 0.22
CA SER A 34 -4.75 2.80 -0.88
C SER A 34 -3.98 3.00 -2.20
N MET A 35 -2.84 3.70 -2.16
CA MET A 35 -1.95 3.79 -3.32
C MET A 35 -1.30 2.43 -3.58
N ASN A 36 -1.14 2.08 -4.86
CA ASN A 36 -0.58 0.80 -5.30
C ASN A 36 0.94 0.78 -5.06
N LEU A 37 1.42 -0.15 -4.24
CA LEU A 37 2.83 -0.19 -3.84
C LEU A 37 3.77 -0.43 -5.03
N LYS A 38 3.37 -1.24 -6.01
CA LYS A 38 4.14 -1.49 -7.24
C LYS A 38 4.29 -0.22 -8.09
N MET A 39 3.25 0.62 -8.16
CA MET A 39 3.34 1.90 -8.89
C MET A 39 4.22 2.93 -8.19
N PHE A 40 4.29 2.90 -6.86
CA PHE A 40 5.08 3.83 -6.04
C PHE A 40 6.31 3.15 -5.43
N TRP A 41 6.88 2.18 -6.15
CA TRP A 41 7.98 1.35 -5.66
C TRP A 41 9.17 2.20 -5.18
N LYS A 42 9.50 3.29 -5.90
CA LYS A 42 10.64 4.20 -5.64
C LYS A 42 10.70 4.79 -4.23
N THR A 43 9.57 4.88 -3.55
CA THR A 43 9.46 5.46 -2.20
C THR A 43 8.87 4.49 -1.21
N THR A 44 8.62 3.25 -1.62
CA THR A 44 7.97 2.24 -0.78
C THR A 44 8.85 1.91 0.42
N GLN A 45 8.19 1.74 1.57
CA GLN A 45 8.77 1.38 2.85
C GLN A 45 8.14 0.07 3.28
N TRP A 46 8.90 -0.88 3.80
CA TRP A 46 8.38 -2.09 4.41
C TRP A 46 8.80 -2.14 5.87
N LEU A 47 7.81 -2.22 6.75
CA LEU A 47 8.04 -2.32 8.19
C LEU A 47 7.68 -3.74 8.63
N THR A 48 8.62 -4.45 9.24
CA THR A 48 8.36 -5.69 9.97
C THR A 48 8.26 -5.37 11.44
N PHE A 49 7.12 -5.70 12.03
CA PHE A 49 6.83 -5.45 13.43
C PHE A 49 7.25 -6.62 14.32
N SER A 50 7.36 -6.38 15.63
CA SER A 50 7.74 -7.40 16.62
C SER A 50 6.75 -8.56 16.73
N ASP A 51 5.53 -8.40 16.23
CA ASP A 51 4.53 -9.47 16.07
C ASP A 51 4.74 -10.33 14.81
N GLY A 52 5.83 -10.09 14.06
CA GLY A 52 6.18 -10.76 12.81
C GLY A 52 5.44 -10.22 11.58
N LYS A 53 4.48 -9.30 11.74
CA LYS A 53 3.72 -8.74 10.62
C LYS A 53 4.61 -7.83 9.78
N ARG A 54 4.67 -8.09 8.47
CA ARG A 54 5.33 -7.22 7.49
C ARG A 54 4.30 -6.40 6.72
N THR A 55 4.41 -5.07 6.75
CA THR A 55 3.45 -4.16 6.10
C THR A 55 4.15 -3.11 5.24
N GLY A 56 3.69 -2.96 3.99
CA GLY A 56 4.19 -1.99 3.02
C GLY A 56 3.47 -0.64 3.08
N TYR A 57 4.21 0.45 2.94
CA TYR A 57 3.72 1.83 2.89
C TYR A 57 4.27 2.53 1.65
N CYS A 58 3.45 3.32 0.96
CA CYS A 58 3.85 3.90 -0.33
C CYS A 58 4.96 4.95 -0.23
N SER A 59 5.16 5.54 0.95
CA SER A 59 6.15 6.59 1.19
C SER A 59 6.53 6.66 2.66
N ILE A 60 7.67 7.30 2.96
CA ILE A 60 8.10 7.60 4.33
C ILE A 60 7.12 8.52 5.06
N HIS A 61 6.32 9.33 4.36
CA HIS A 61 5.21 10.07 4.98
C HIS A 61 4.16 9.12 5.57
N CYS A 62 3.77 8.06 4.85
CA CYS A 62 2.85 7.07 5.39
C CYS A 62 3.50 6.23 6.50
N ALA A 63 4.76 5.83 6.33
CA ALA A 63 5.49 5.10 7.36
C ALA A 63 5.66 5.93 8.65
N SER A 64 5.88 7.25 8.56
CA SER A 64 6.06 8.12 9.73
C SER A 64 4.80 8.22 10.60
N ILE A 65 3.61 8.15 10.00
CA ILE A 65 2.33 8.10 10.74
C ILE A 65 2.25 6.83 11.59
N VAL A 66 2.76 5.70 11.08
CA VAL A 66 2.78 4.43 11.81
C VAL A 66 3.88 4.41 12.85
N TYR A 67 5.08 4.85 12.49
CA TYR A 67 6.21 4.97 13.40
C TYR A 67 5.85 5.79 14.64
N GLN A 68 5.18 6.93 14.49
CA GLN A 68 4.78 7.75 15.64
C GLN A 68 3.80 7.07 16.61
N LYS A 69 3.07 6.05 16.16
CA LYS A 69 2.12 5.32 16.99
C LYS A 69 2.75 4.11 17.68
N ARG A 70 3.72 3.47 17.01
CA ARG A 70 4.32 2.19 17.42
C ARG A 70 5.84 2.18 17.16
N PRO A 71 6.62 3.14 17.68
CA PRO A 71 8.02 3.30 17.28
C PRO A 71 8.92 2.16 17.78
N THR A 72 8.60 1.59 18.94
CA THR A 72 9.35 0.50 19.59
C THR A 72 9.03 -0.87 19.04
N GLU A 73 8.01 -0.98 18.19
CA GLU A 73 7.52 -2.26 17.68
C GLU A 73 8.02 -2.55 16.26
N ILE A 74 8.94 -1.73 15.71
CA ILE A 74 9.47 -1.86 14.35
C ILE A 74 10.87 -2.47 14.43
N ASP A 75 10.94 -3.78 14.21
CA ASP A 75 12.18 -4.56 14.27
C ASP A 75 13.04 -4.34 13.00
N LEU A 76 12.40 -4.31 11.83
CA LEU A 76 13.06 -4.09 10.55
C LEU A 76 12.33 -3.02 9.74
N TRP A 77 13.11 -2.09 9.18
CA TRP A 77 12.62 -1.07 8.26
C TRP A 77 13.39 -1.18 6.95
N GLU A 78 12.75 -1.73 5.92
CA GLU A 78 13.33 -1.82 4.59
C GLU A 78 12.81 -0.69 3.70
N VAL A 79 13.68 -0.18 2.83
CA VAL A 79 13.37 0.92 1.91
C VAL A 79 13.77 0.53 0.49
N ALA A 80 13.04 1.05 -0.49
CA ALA A 80 13.43 0.87 -1.89
C ALA A 80 14.66 1.73 -2.23
N ASP A 81 15.72 1.08 -2.66
CA ASP A 81 16.86 1.73 -3.31
C ASP A 81 16.39 2.32 -4.64
N TYR A 82 16.55 3.62 -4.79
CA TYR A 82 16.11 4.37 -5.96
C TYR A 82 16.83 3.98 -7.25
N ASP A 83 18.09 3.57 -7.15
CA ASP A 83 18.97 3.22 -8.27
C ASP A 83 18.81 1.73 -8.64
N THR A 84 18.99 0.84 -7.66
CA THR A 84 19.02 -0.61 -7.91
C THR A 84 17.65 -1.27 -7.89
N LYS A 85 16.61 -0.57 -7.40
CA LYS A 85 15.23 -1.07 -7.24
C LYS A 85 15.07 -2.21 -6.24
N LYS A 86 16.11 -2.52 -5.46
CA LYS A 86 16.08 -3.55 -4.42
C LYS A 86 15.57 -2.96 -3.11
N LEU A 87 15.03 -3.83 -2.25
CA LEU A 87 14.79 -3.48 -0.86
C LEU A 87 16.09 -3.60 -0.09
N ILE A 88 16.41 -2.60 0.71
CA ILE A 88 17.61 -2.53 1.54
C ILE A 88 17.24 -2.14 2.97
N ASP A 89 18.10 -2.47 3.93
CA ASP A 89 17.98 -2.01 5.31
C ASP A 89 18.03 -0.48 5.37
N GLY A 90 16.91 0.15 5.73
CA GLY A 90 16.75 1.59 5.79
C GLY A 90 17.68 2.25 6.80
N ARG A 91 18.04 1.56 7.88
CA ARG A 91 18.97 2.10 8.89
C ARG A 91 20.39 2.23 8.36
N LYS A 92 20.72 1.51 7.28
CA LYS A 92 22.03 1.56 6.58
C LYS A 92 21.98 2.38 5.29
N ALA A 93 20.81 2.86 4.88
CA ALA A 93 20.63 3.58 3.63
C ALA A 93 21.06 5.04 3.75
N HIS A 94 21.45 5.62 2.62
CA HIS A 94 21.70 7.05 2.46
C HIS A 94 20.49 7.71 1.81
N PHE A 95 19.93 8.74 2.44
CA PHE A 95 18.77 9.45 1.96
C PHE A 95 19.16 10.75 1.27
N LEU A 96 18.73 10.93 0.03
CA LEU A 96 18.72 12.22 -0.64
C LEU A 96 17.40 12.94 -0.31
N ILE A 97 17.51 14.05 0.40
CA ILE A 97 16.38 14.80 0.93
C ILE A 97 16.30 16.15 0.21
N GLY A 98 15.13 16.47 -0.34
CA GLY A 98 14.86 17.78 -0.95
C GLY A 98 15.55 18.01 -2.29
N SER A 99 15.87 16.95 -3.03
CA SER A 99 16.23 17.06 -4.45
C SER A 99 15.01 17.44 -5.31
N ASP A 100 15.25 17.86 -6.55
CA ASP A 100 14.20 18.14 -7.54
C ASP A 100 13.47 16.87 -8.05
N LEU A 101 14.08 15.68 -7.86
CA LEU A 101 13.47 14.40 -8.17
C LEU A 101 12.12 14.23 -7.44
N PRO A 102 11.08 13.72 -8.12
CA PRO A 102 9.75 13.65 -7.55
C PRO A 102 9.66 12.66 -6.38
N GLY A 103 9.22 13.15 -5.22
CA GLY A 103 8.76 12.31 -4.11
C GLY A 103 7.32 11.82 -4.27
N THR A 104 6.87 10.95 -3.37
CA THR A 104 5.48 10.46 -3.35
C THR A 104 4.62 11.30 -2.42
N MET A 105 3.75 12.11 -3.04
CA MET A 105 2.70 12.91 -2.37
C MET A 105 3.18 14.02 -1.43
N THR A 106 4.49 14.25 -1.31
CA THR A 106 5.12 15.31 -0.49
C THR A 106 5.79 16.37 -1.39
N PRO A 107 5.96 17.62 -0.93
CA PRO A 107 6.71 18.64 -1.66
C PRO A 107 8.23 18.42 -1.54
N VAL A 108 8.71 17.84 -0.43
CA VAL A 108 10.13 17.51 -0.23
C VAL A 108 10.35 16.02 -0.46
N SER A 109 11.18 15.71 -1.45
CA SER A 109 11.60 14.36 -1.82
C SER A 109 12.49 13.73 -0.74
N LYS A 110 12.43 12.40 -0.65
CA LYS A 110 13.16 11.58 0.33
C LYS A 110 13.43 10.23 -0.31
N LEU A 111 14.56 10.11 -1.03
CA LEU A 111 14.90 8.95 -1.83
C LEU A 111 16.08 8.20 -1.19
N ALA A 112 15.98 6.89 -1.05
CA ALA A 112 17.00 6.07 -0.41
C ALA A 112 17.95 5.45 -1.43
N PHE A 113 19.21 5.30 -1.05
CA PHE A 113 20.28 4.71 -1.84
C PHE A 113 21.11 3.76 -0.97
N ALA A 114 21.50 2.60 -1.51
CA ALA A 114 22.42 1.70 -0.80
C ALA A 114 23.85 2.23 -0.75
N SER A 115 24.27 3.00 -1.77
CA SER A 115 25.63 3.51 -1.91
C SER A 115 25.68 5.02 -1.70
N LEU A 116 26.59 5.47 -0.83
CA LEU A 116 26.85 6.90 -0.61
C LEU A 116 27.34 7.59 -1.88
N ASP A 117 28.21 6.94 -2.65
CA ASP A 117 28.77 7.53 -3.86
C ASP A 117 27.69 7.72 -4.94
N VAL A 118 26.77 6.76 -5.06
CA VAL A 118 25.59 6.89 -5.92
C VAL A 118 24.71 8.04 -5.43
N ALA A 119 24.42 8.11 -4.14
CA ALA A 119 23.60 9.20 -3.58
C ALA A 119 24.23 10.59 -3.84
N LYS A 120 25.55 10.72 -3.68
CA LYS A 120 26.30 11.96 -3.98
C LYS A 120 26.27 12.33 -5.47
N ARG A 121 26.28 11.35 -6.37
CA ARG A 121 26.10 11.60 -7.82
C ARG A 121 24.74 12.22 -8.09
N TYR A 122 23.66 11.62 -7.58
CA TYR A 122 22.31 12.19 -7.70
C TYR A 122 22.22 13.56 -7.02
N GLN A 123 22.85 13.75 -5.86
CA GLN A 123 22.89 15.05 -5.19
C GLN A 123 23.52 16.14 -6.07
N LYS A 124 24.64 15.82 -6.75
CA LYS A 124 25.31 16.77 -7.64
C LYS A 124 24.43 17.19 -8.82
N GLU A 125 23.62 16.26 -9.34
CA GLU A 125 22.74 16.48 -10.50
C GLU A 125 21.41 17.13 -10.14
N HIS A 126 20.85 16.80 -8.97
CA HIS A 126 19.47 17.10 -8.59
C HIS A 126 19.33 17.99 -7.34
N GLY A 127 20.45 18.39 -6.75
CA GLY A 127 20.51 19.13 -5.49
C GLY A 127 20.03 18.31 -4.29
N GLY A 128 19.69 19.00 -3.21
CA GLY A 128 19.28 18.40 -1.94
C GLY A 128 20.44 18.08 -1.00
N SER A 129 20.13 17.43 0.13
CA SER A 129 21.09 17.03 1.16
C SER A 129 21.10 15.53 1.35
N ILE A 130 22.29 14.97 1.61
CA ILE A 130 22.44 13.59 2.04
C ILE A 130 22.24 13.50 3.56
N GLY A 131 21.44 12.54 3.99
CA GLY A 131 21.20 12.24 5.39
C GLY A 131 20.91 10.76 5.62
N THR A 132 20.43 10.45 6.82
CA THR A 132 20.06 9.12 7.29
C THR A 132 18.55 8.88 7.21
N LEU A 133 18.12 7.66 7.58
CA LEU A 133 16.70 7.37 7.79
C LEU A 133 16.08 8.31 8.84
N ASP A 134 16.79 8.60 9.92
CA ASP A 134 16.29 9.45 11.01
C ASP A 134 16.10 10.90 10.53
N ASP A 135 17.01 11.41 9.71
CA ASP A 135 16.88 12.74 9.09
C ASP A 135 15.66 12.81 8.16
N ALA A 136 15.47 11.78 7.31
CA ALA A 136 14.34 11.69 6.41
C ALA A 136 13.00 11.56 7.16
N LEU A 137 13.00 10.78 8.25
CA LEU A 137 11.85 10.57 9.13
C LEU A 137 11.48 11.86 9.88
N LYS A 138 12.48 12.54 10.47
CA LYS A 138 12.33 13.86 11.09
C LYS A 138 11.72 14.85 10.11
N ARG A 139 12.26 14.95 8.89
CA ARG A 139 11.70 15.83 7.85
C ARG A 139 10.28 15.45 7.44
N ALA A 140 9.92 14.16 7.46
CA ALA A 140 8.56 13.70 7.16
C ALA A 140 7.57 14.01 8.29
N ILE A 141 8.03 14.00 9.53
CA ILE A 141 7.23 14.35 10.72
C ILE A 141 7.02 15.86 10.78
N GLU A 142 8.09 16.64 10.72
CA GLU A 142 8.05 18.11 10.85
C GLU A 142 7.30 18.77 9.68
N GLY A 143 7.49 18.26 8.45
CA GLY A 143 6.80 18.79 7.27
C GLY A 143 5.38 18.28 7.06
N ARG A 144 4.79 17.57 8.03
CA ARG A 144 3.47 16.96 7.86
C ARG A 144 2.38 17.97 7.49
N GLY A 145 2.40 19.16 8.08
CA GLY A 145 1.42 20.21 7.76
C GLY A 145 1.42 20.57 6.28
N GLU A 146 2.61 20.78 5.71
CA GLU A 146 2.82 21.08 4.29
C GLU A 146 2.38 19.91 3.39
N ASP A 147 2.79 18.69 3.76
CA ASP A 147 2.41 17.46 3.07
C ASP A 147 0.88 17.35 3.01
N MET A 148 0.20 17.59 4.14
CA MET A 148 -1.25 17.48 4.25
C MET A 148 -1.99 18.50 3.40
N ALA A 149 -1.48 19.73 3.26
CA ALA A 149 -2.06 20.73 2.37
C ALA A 149 -2.01 20.25 0.90
N VAL A 150 -0.88 19.72 0.46
CA VAL A 150 -0.70 19.16 -0.89
C VAL A 150 -1.58 17.92 -1.09
N ILE A 151 -1.58 17.01 -0.11
CA ILE A 151 -2.38 15.77 -0.14
C ILE A 151 -3.87 16.09 -0.21
N LYS A 152 -4.38 17.07 0.55
CA LYS A 152 -5.79 17.49 0.52
C LYS A 152 -6.17 18.00 -0.87
N LYS A 153 -5.34 18.86 -1.47
CA LYS A 153 -5.56 19.36 -2.84
C LYS A 153 -5.56 18.23 -3.88
N LYS A 154 -4.60 17.30 -3.79
CA LYS A 154 -4.52 16.13 -4.68
C LYS A 154 -5.73 15.19 -4.51
N LYS A 155 -6.14 14.91 -3.27
CA LYS A 155 -7.33 14.09 -2.97
C LYS A 155 -8.61 14.73 -3.48
N ALA A 156 -8.79 16.04 -3.35
CA ALA A 156 -9.96 16.74 -3.88
C ALA A 156 -10.06 16.57 -5.41
N LYS A 157 -8.93 16.74 -6.13
CA LYS A 157 -8.87 16.48 -7.58
C LYS A 157 -9.17 15.02 -7.93
N MET A 158 -8.61 14.07 -7.16
CA MET A 158 -8.89 12.64 -7.37
C MET A 158 -10.35 12.28 -7.07
N SER A 159 -10.96 12.87 -6.04
CA SER A 159 -12.38 12.68 -5.72
C SER A 159 -13.28 13.23 -6.83
N ALA A 160 -13.01 14.43 -7.34
CA ALA A 160 -13.75 15.00 -8.48
C ALA A 160 -13.64 14.14 -9.75
N MET A 161 -12.44 13.61 -10.03
CA MET A 161 -12.24 12.64 -11.10
C MET A 161 -13.01 11.34 -10.83
N GLY A 162 -12.96 10.83 -9.60
CA GLY A 162 -13.62 9.62 -9.16
C GLY A 162 -15.14 9.69 -9.30
N LYS A 163 -15.76 10.85 -9.02
CA LYS A 163 -17.19 11.09 -9.28
C LYS A 163 -17.54 10.82 -10.74
N LYS A 164 -16.83 11.47 -11.66
CA LYS A 164 -17.08 11.29 -13.10
C LYS A 164 -16.84 9.85 -13.55
N LEU A 165 -15.77 9.23 -13.06
CA LEU A 165 -15.40 7.87 -13.43
C LEU A 165 -16.37 6.83 -12.88
N ALA A 166 -16.88 6.99 -11.67
CA ALA A 166 -17.89 6.10 -11.10
C ALA A 166 -19.15 6.07 -11.99
N GLY A 167 -19.61 7.22 -12.46
CA GLY A 167 -20.69 7.28 -13.45
C GLY A 167 -20.31 6.60 -14.77
N LYS A 168 -19.12 6.89 -15.30
CA LYS A 168 -18.61 6.29 -16.55
C LYS A 168 -18.52 4.77 -16.49
N PHE A 169 -18.12 4.20 -15.36
CA PHE A 169 -18.05 2.74 -15.15
C PHE A 169 -19.39 2.15 -14.70
N GLY A 170 -20.47 2.93 -14.68
CA GLY A 170 -21.83 2.45 -14.43
C GLY A 170 -22.18 2.23 -12.95
N CYS A 171 -21.35 2.68 -12.01
CA CYS A 171 -21.58 2.47 -10.58
C CYS A 171 -22.92 3.08 -10.11
N TYR A 172 -23.32 4.21 -10.71
CA TYR A 172 -24.55 4.92 -10.35
C TYR A 172 -25.83 4.22 -10.80
N LYS A 173 -25.74 3.21 -11.68
CA LYS A 173 -26.92 2.43 -12.08
C LYS A 173 -27.55 1.71 -10.89
N CYS A 174 -26.73 1.25 -9.95
CA CYS A 174 -27.21 0.57 -8.74
C CYS A 174 -27.13 1.48 -7.50
N HIS A 175 -26.07 2.27 -7.36
CA HIS A 175 -25.85 3.12 -6.17
C HIS A 175 -26.51 4.50 -6.25
N GLY A 176 -27.33 4.79 -7.27
CA GLY A 176 -27.95 6.09 -7.48
C GLY A 176 -26.96 7.20 -7.88
N ASP A 177 -27.49 8.36 -8.29
CA ASP A 177 -26.63 9.49 -8.68
C ASP A 177 -25.74 9.93 -7.52
N GLY A 178 -24.46 10.13 -7.83
CA GLY A 178 -23.45 10.49 -6.84
C GLY A 178 -23.17 9.43 -5.76
N GLY A 179 -23.83 8.26 -5.78
CA GLY A 179 -23.77 7.26 -4.71
C GLY A 179 -24.82 7.44 -3.60
N ALA A 180 -25.93 8.13 -3.89
CA ALA A 180 -27.00 8.44 -2.93
C ALA A 180 -27.84 7.23 -2.48
N GLY A 181 -27.64 6.06 -3.07
CA GLY A 181 -28.41 4.85 -2.83
C GLY A 181 -29.52 4.65 -3.86
N GLY A 182 -29.98 3.41 -3.96
CA GLY A 182 -31.01 2.96 -4.90
C GLY A 182 -31.23 1.46 -4.71
N GLU A 183 -31.08 0.68 -5.79
CA GLU A 183 -31.03 -0.78 -5.70
C GLU A 183 -29.88 -1.29 -4.81
N ALA A 184 -28.77 -0.54 -4.77
CA ALA A 184 -27.65 -0.78 -3.88
C ALA A 184 -27.53 0.33 -2.82
N ILE A 185 -26.89 -0.01 -1.72
CA ILE A 185 -26.76 0.88 -0.55
C ILE A 185 -26.03 2.19 -0.88
N ALA A 186 -26.44 3.27 -0.22
CA ALA A 186 -25.82 4.57 -0.33
C ALA A 186 -24.41 4.57 0.26
N TRP A 187 -23.46 5.26 -0.40
CA TRP A 187 -22.06 5.29 0.05
C TRP A 187 -21.83 6.13 1.31
N ASN A 188 -22.79 6.97 1.70
CA ASN A 188 -22.76 7.74 2.93
C ASN A 188 -23.55 7.06 4.07
N SER A 189 -24.08 5.84 3.86
CA SER A 189 -24.85 5.17 4.90
C SER A 189 -23.94 4.62 6.01
N PRO A 190 -24.43 4.54 7.26
CA PRO A 190 -23.68 3.93 8.37
C PRO A 190 -23.31 2.46 8.11
N GLU A 191 -24.19 1.70 7.47
CA GLU A 191 -23.97 0.29 7.17
C GLU A 191 -22.84 0.14 6.14
N PHE A 192 -22.84 0.96 5.09
CA PHE A 192 -21.74 0.97 4.12
C PHE A 192 -20.42 1.35 4.77
N ALA A 193 -20.40 2.38 5.62
CA ALA A 193 -19.20 2.82 6.34
C ALA A 193 -18.66 1.75 7.30
N LYS A 194 -19.54 0.95 7.92
CA LYS A 194 -19.18 -0.17 8.80
C LYS A 194 -18.50 -1.30 8.02
N GLU A 195 -19.02 -1.65 6.83
CA GLU A 195 -18.43 -2.71 6.01
C GLU A 195 -17.14 -2.25 5.32
N MET A 196 -17.14 -1.01 4.81
CA MET A 196 -16.06 -0.40 4.04
C MET A 196 -15.18 0.51 4.91
N ASP A 197 -14.77 0.01 6.07
CA ASP A 197 -14.04 0.76 7.11
C ASP A 197 -12.65 1.30 6.70
N ASN A 198 -12.15 0.92 5.52
CA ASN A 198 -10.93 1.47 4.96
C ASN A 198 -10.93 1.47 3.43
N ARG A 199 -10.07 2.31 2.83
CA ARG A 199 -9.96 2.46 1.37
C ARG A 199 -9.46 1.21 0.64
N VAL A 200 -8.73 0.32 1.31
CA VAL A 200 -8.28 -0.94 0.71
C VAL A 200 -9.45 -1.90 0.55
N LYS A 201 -10.35 -2.01 1.54
CA LYS A 201 -11.59 -2.79 1.42
C LYS A 201 -12.48 -2.29 0.28
N ILE A 202 -12.66 -0.96 0.15
CA ILE A 202 -13.37 -0.39 -1.00
C ILE A 202 -12.75 -0.83 -2.34
N LYS A 203 -11.42 -0.78 -2.46
CA LYS A 203 -10.73 -1.26 -3.68
C LYS A 203 -10.95 -2.74 -3.93
N GLN A 204 -10.84 -3.56 -2.89
CA GLN A 204 -11.03 -5.00 -2.98
C GLN A 204 -12.47 -5.32 -3.39
N GLN A 205 -13.46 -4.64 -2.82
CA GLN A 205 -14.86 -4.78 -3.16
C GLN A 205 -15.15 -4.41 -4.62
N ILE A 206 -14.59 -3.30 -5.11
CA ILE A 206 -14.73 -2.93 -6.53
C ILE A 206 -14.08 -3.97 -7.45
N LEU A 207 -12.90 -4.48 -7.08
CA LEU A 207 -12.18 -5.43 -7.93
C LEU A 207 -12.83 -6.81 -7.94
N GLY A 208 -13.23 -7.31 -6.78
CA GLY A 208 -13.81 -8.64 -6.59
C GLY A 208 -15.31 -8.72 -6.90
N GLY A 209 -16.04 -7.63 -6.65
CA GLY A 209 -17.51 -7.63 -6.68
C GLY A 209 -18.13 -8.31 -5.46
N SER A 210 -19.43 -8.53 -5.52
CA SER A 210 -20.23 -9.35 -4.59
C SER A 210 -21.34 -10.05 -5.38
N GLN A 211 -22.20 -10.81 -4.70
CA GLN A 211 -23.32 -11.53 -5.33
C GLN A 211 -24.16 -10.63 -6.26
N ASN A 212 -24.38 -9.37 -5.88
CA ASN A 212 -25.20 -8.40 -6.63
C ASN A 212 -24.38 -7.22 -7.18
N MET A 213 -23.05 -7.32 -7.22
CA MET A 213 -22.17 -6.28 -7.76
C MET A 213 -21.09 -6.93 -8.63
N PRO A 214 -20.98 -6.60 -9.92
CA PRO A 214 -19.95 -7.19 -10.77
C PRO A 214 -18.55 -6.78 -10.30
N GLY A 215 -17.59 -7.70 -10.42
CA GLY A 215 -16.17 -7.39 -10.21
C GLY A 215 -15.57 -6.62 -11.39
N TYR A 216 -14.67 -5.69 -11.07
CA TYR A 216 -13.99 -4.80 -12.03
C TYR A 216 -12.50 -5.09 -12.22
N LYS A 217 -11.99 -6.22 -11.70
CA LYS A 217 -10.61 -6.67 -11.97
C LYS A 217 -10.35 -6.74 -13.47
N GLY A 218 -9.29 -6.07 -13.94
CA GLY A 218 -8.94 -5.96 -15.36
C GLY A 218 -9.80 -4.98 -16.18
N LYS A 219 -10.93 -4.50 -15.64
CA LYS A 219 -11.85 -3.58 -16.32
C LYS A 219 -11.57 -2.10 -16.02
N ILE A 220 -11.12 -1.81 -14.79
CA ILE A 220 -10.79 -0.46 -14.35
C ILE A 220 -9.26 -0.36 -14.17
N PRO A 221 -8.56 0.54 -14.90
CA PRO A 221 -7.14 0.78 -14.68
C PRO A 221 -6.86 1.37 -13.29
N GLU A 222 -5.64 1.22 -12.79
CA GLU A 222 -5.31 1.55 -11.39
C GLU A 222 -5.58 3.00 -10.99
N LYS A 223 -5.26 3.99 -11.84
CA LYS A 223 -5.51 5.41 -11.55
C LYS A 223 -7.01 5.71 -11.45
N PRO A 224 -7.85 5.32 -12.44
CA PRO A 224 -9.30 5.34 -12.30
C PRO A 224 -9.84 4.65 -11.04
N LEU A 225 -9.35 3.45 -10.73
CA LEU A 225 -9.76 2.71 -9.53
C LEU A 225 -9.46 3.53 -8.28
N HIS A 226 -8.24 4.04 -8.14
CA HIS A 226 -7.87 4.88 -7.01
C HIS A 226 -8.74 6.15 -6.91
N ALA A 227 -9.03 6.81 -8.03
CA ALA A 227 -9.90 7.99 -8.05
C ALA A 227 -11.32 7.66 -7.55
N ILE A 228 -11.93 6.57 -8.04
CA ILE A 228 -13.26 6.10 -7.59
C ILE A 228 -13.24 5.77 -6.10
N THR A 229 -12.23 5.04 -5.62
CA THR A 229 -12.05 4.73 -4.20
C THR A 229 -11.99 6.00 -3.35
N ILE A 230 -11.23 7.01 -3.78
CA ILE A 230 -11.15 8.29 -3.06
C ILE A 230 -12.50 8.99 -3.05
N TYR A 231 -13.24 8.97 -4.16
CA TYR A 231 -14.59 9.57 -4.23
C TYR A 231 -15.57 8.91 -3.26
N ILE A 232 -15.66 7.57 -3.27
CA ILE A 232 -16.52 6.80 -2.37
C ILE A 232 -16.12 7.09 -0.92
N TRP A 233 -14.82 7.02 -0.61
CA TRP A 233 -14.34 7.32 0.74
C TRP A 233 -14.75 8.70 1.22
N THR A 234 -14.68 9.71 0.34
CA THR A 234 -15.09 11.08 0.67
C THR A 234 -16.58 11.29 0.83
N GLN A 235 -17.43 10.27 0.64
CA GLN A 235 -18.85 10.34 1.03
C GLN A 235 -19.07 9.92 2.48
N MET A 236 -18.19 9.07 3.02
CA MET A 236 -18.31 8.50 4.38
C MET A 236 -17.69 9.38 5.47
N VAL A 237 -16.66 10.16 5.12
CA VAL A 237 -15.87 10.94 6.10
C VAL A 237 -16.15 12.45 6.03
N ARG A 238 -17.35 12.83 5.58
CA ARG A 238 -17.77 14.24 5.57
C ARG A 238 -18.26 14.69 6.93
#